data_AF-A0A7K4IWR1-F1
#
_entry.id   AF-A0A7K4IWR1-F1
#
_cell.length_a   1.000
_cell.length_b   1.000
_cell.length_c   1.000
_cell.angle_alpha   90.00
_cell.angle_beta   90.00
_cell.angle_gamma   90.00
#
_symmetry.space_group_name_H-M   'P 1'
#
loop_
_entity.id
_entity.type
_entity.pdbx_description
1 polymer ?
#
loop_
_entity_poly.entity_id
_entity_poly.type
_entity_poly.pdbx_seq_one_letter_code
_entity_poly.pdbx_strand_id
1 'polypeptide(L)'
;MAFWTQLGLLLWKNFTYRRRQTFQLLIEVAWPLFIFFILISVRLSYPPYEQHECHFPNKAMPSAGTLPWIQGIICNANNPCFRYPTPGESPGIVGNFNASIVSRLFSDAKRLLLYSQQDTSIKDVQKVLGKLRKLGNFS
;
A
#
# COMPACT_ATOMS: atom_id res chain seq x y z
N MET A 1 -58.68 13.98 -39.91
CA MET A 1 -57.87 14.30 -41.10
C MET A 1 -57.11 15.63 -40.98
N ALA A 2 -57.73 16.73 -40.49
CA ALA A 2 -57.13 18.08 -40.50
C ALA A 2 -55.95 18.33 -39.53
N PHE A 3 -55.83 17.54 -38.46
CA PHE A 3 -54.75 17.73 -37.46
C PHE A 3 -53.36 17.44 -38.04
N TRP A 4 -53.21 16.34 -38.78
CA TRP A 4 -51.93 15.94 -39.37
C TRP A 4 -51.46 16.91 -40.45
N THR A 5 -52.38 17.50 -41.22
CA THR A 5 -52.05 18.49 -42.24
C THR A 5 -51.60 19.81 -41.60
N GLN A 6 -52.25 20.27 -40.53
CA GLN A 6 -51.80 21.44 -39.75
C GLN A 6 -50.44 21.19 -39.07
N LEU A 7 -50.23 20.02 -38.48
CA LEU A 7 -48.96 19.66 -37.83
C LEU A 7 -47.81 19.63 -38.85
N GLY A 8 -48.03 19.03 -40.03
CA GLY A 8 -47.04 19.01 -41.11
C GLY A 8 -46.66 20.40 -41.59
N LEU A 9 -47.64 21.30 -41.73
CA LEU A 9 -47.39 22.69 -42.14
C LEU A 9 -46.59 23.49 -41.08
N LEU A 10 -46.85 23.24 -39.80
CA LEU A 10 -46.10 23.79 -38.67
C LEU A 10 -44.65 23.30 -38.64
N LEU A 11 -44.42 22.00 -38.81
CA LEU A 11 -43.07 21.44 -38.88
C LEU A 11 -42.31 21.94 -40.11
N TRP A 12 -42.97 22.02 -41.27
CA TRP A 12 -42.38 22.56 -42.49
C TRP A 12 -41.97 24.02 -42.34
N LYS A 13 -42.81 24.84 -41.70
CA LYS A 13 -42.48 26.24 -41.37
C LYS A 13 -41.23 26.30 -40.48
N ASN A 14 -41.17 25.53 -39.40
CA ASN A 14 -40.02 25.52 -38.49
C ASN A 14 -38.74 25.02 -39.16
N PHE A 15 -38.83 23.97 -39.98
CA PHE A 15 -37.71 23.44 -40.74
C PHE A 15 -37.20 24.43 -41.78
N THR A 16 -38.10 25.05 -42.55
CA THR A 16 -37.75 26.04 -43.57
C THR A 16 -37.11 27.28 -42.92
N TYR A 17 -37.57 27.68 -41.74
CA TYR A 17 -36.97 28.77 -40.98
C TYR A 17 -35.51 28.46 -40.60
N ARG A 18 -35.25 27.27 -40.02
CA ARG A 18 -33.88 26.84 -39.71
C ARG A 18 -33.01 26.65 -40.97
N ARG A 19 -33.58 26.17 -42.09
CA ARG A 19 -32.87 26.00 -43.37
C ARG A 19 -32.44 27.33 -43.99
N ARG A 20 -33.24 28.40 -43.83
CA ARG A 20 -32.90 29.74 -44.31
C ARG A 20 -31.80 30.40 -43.46
N GLN A 21 -31.64 29.96 -42.21
CA GLN A 21 -30.63 30.46 -41.29
C GLN A 21 -29.45 29.50 -41.14
N THR A 22 -28.77 29.23 -42.26
CA THR A 22 -27.68 28.26 -42.38
C THR A 22 -26.56 28.46 -41.36
N PHE A 23 -26.16 29.71 -41.09
CA PHE A 23 -25.12 30.02 -40.12
C PHE A 23 -25.49 29.62 -38.68
N GLN A 24 -26.72 29.91 -38.23
CA GLN A 24 -27.16 29.52 -36.89
C GLN A 24 -27.24 28.01 -36.75
N LEU A 25 -27.75 27.32 -37.78
CA LEU A 25 -27.81 25.85 -37.78
C LEU A 25 -26.40 25.22 -37.72
N LEU A 26 -25.43 25.76 -38.46
CA LEU A 26 -24.05 25.28 -38.42
C LEU A 26 -23.41 25.47 -37.05
N ILE A 27 -23.59 26.64 -36.41
CA ILE A 27 -23.07 26.89 -35.06
C ILE A 27 -23.75 25.96 -34.04
N GLU A 28 -25.06 25.78 -34.13
CA GLU A 28 -25.83 24.91 -33.22
C GLU A 28 -25.39 23.44 -33.30
N VAL A 29 -24.97 22.96 -34.48
CA VAL A 29 -24.44 21.60 -34.66
C VAL A 29 -22.94 21.52 -34.33
N ALA A 30 -22.15 22.52 -34.70
CA ALA A 30 -20.71 22.52 -34.47
C ALA A 30 -20.35 22.72 -32.99
N TRP A 31 -21.15 23.49 -32.25
CA TRP A 31 -20.95 23.77 -30.83
C TRP A 31 -20.86 22.51 -29.96
N PRO A 32 -21.82 21.57 -29.95
CA PRO A 32 -21.70 20.35 -29.16
C PRO A 32 -20.53 19.47 -29.63
N LEU A 33 -20.26 19.39 -30.93
CA LEU A 33 -19.12 18.64 -31.46
C LEU A 33 -17.78 19.20 -30.95
N PHE A 34 -17.66 20.52 -30.89
CA PHE A 34 -16.48 21.20 -30.35
C PHE A 34 -16.27 20.88 -28.86
N ILE A 35 -17.34 20.91 -28.06
CA ILE A 35 -17.28 20.53 -26.64
C ILE A 35 -16.85 19.07 -26.48
N PHE A 36 -17.42 18.14 -27.25
CA PHE A 36 -17.00 16.74 -27.21
C PHE A 36 -15.54 16.55 -27.62
N PHE A 37 -15.07 17.31 -28.62
CA PHE A 37 -13.68 17.26 -29.05
C PHE A 37 -12.70 17.72 -27.95
N ILE A 38 -13.07 18.75 -27.19
CA ILE A 38 -12.30 19.17 -26.01
C ILE A 38 -12.32 18.07 -24.95
N LEU A 39 -13.48 17.51 -24.63
CA LEU A 39 -13.61 16.48 -23.60
C LEU A 39 -12.80 15.21 -23.95
N ILE A 40 -12.83 14.75 -25.20
CA ILE A 40 -12.03 13.60 -25.61
C ILE A 40 -10.53 13.93 -25.58
N SER A 41 -10.14 15.16 -25.96
CA SER A 41 -8.74 15.59 -25.88
C SER A 41 -8.24 15.58 -24.43
N VAL A 42 -9.03 16.11 -23.49
CA VAL A 42 -8.73 16.03 -22.05
C VAL A 42 -8.65 14.57 -21.60
N ARG A 43 -9.59 13.72 -22.03
CA ARG A 43 -9.59 12.31 -21.66
C ARG A 43 -8.35 11.56 -22.19
N LEU A 44 -7.88 11.90 -23.38
CA LEU A 44 -6.67 11.30 -23.96
C LEU A 44 -5.39 11.76 -23.23
N SER A 45 -5.37 13.00 -22.71
CA SER A 45 -4.26 13.51 -21.88
C SER A 45 -4.17 12.84 -20.50
N TYR A 46 -5.29 12.33 -19.98
CA TYR A 46 -5.36 11.66 -18.67
C TYR A 46 -5.82 10.20 -18.85
N PRO A 47 -4.93 9.29 -19.30
CA PRO A 47 -5.25 7.88 -19.38
C PRO A 47 -5.59 7.32 -17.98
N PRO A 48 -6.42 6.27 -17.90
CA PRO A 48 -6.72 5.63 -16.61
C PRO A 48 -5.45 5.09 -15.98
N TYR A 49 -5.28 5.34 -14.68
CA TYR A 49 -4.19 4.78 -13.91
C TYR A 49 -4.64 3.43 -13.35
N GLU A 50 -4.10 2.34 -13.89
CA GLU A 50 -4.36 0.99 -13.40
C GLU A 50 -3.55 0.74 -12.11
N GLN A 51 -4.24 0.51 -11.00
CA GLN A 51 -3.63 0.05 -9.75
C GLN A 51 -3.84 -1.45 -9.61
N HIS A 52 -2.81 -2.16 -9.15
CA HIS A 52 -2.95 -3.56 -8.75
C HIS A 52 -3.67 -3.65 -7.40
N GLU A 53 -4.19 -4.83 -7.07
CA GLU A 53 -4.69 -5.11 -5.72
C GLU A 53 -3.59 -4.83 -4.70
N CYS A 54 -3.85 -3.88 -3.81
CA CYS A 54 -2.85 -3.28 -2.97
C CYS A 54 -2.93 -3.82 -1.54
N HIS A 55 -1.92 -4.57 -1.14
CA HIS A 55 -1.78 -5.11 0.21
C HIS A 55 -0.79 -4.28 1.01
N PHE A 56 -1.15 -4.00 2.26
CA PHE A 56 -0.35 -3.16 3.14
C PHE A 56 0.17 -3.96 4.32
N PRO A 57 1.46 -3.82 4.66
CA PRO A 57 1.99 -4.47 5.83
C PRO A 57 1.38 -3.85 7.10
N ASN A 58 1.09 -4.69 8.09
CA ASN A 58 0.56 -4.25 9.37
C ASN A 58 1.56 -3.34 10.12
N LYS A 59 1.04 -2.28 10.76
CA LYS A 59 1.82 -1.41 11.64
C LYS A 59 1.50 -1.74 13.09
N ALA A 60 2.52 -2.12 13.85
CA ALA A 60 2.37 -2.38 15.27
C ALA A 60 2.21 -1.06 16.04
N MET A 61 1.27 -1.03 16.99
CA MET A 61 1.17 0.04 17.97
C MET A 61 2.18 -0.16 19.10
N PRO A 62 2.54 0.88 19.88
CA PRO A 62 3.45 0.76 21.02
C PRO A 62 3.06 -0.34 22.02
N SER A 63 1.76 -0.63 22.16
CA SER A 63 1.22 -1.69 23.02
C SER A 63 1.63 -3.11 22.62
N ALA A 64 1.97 -3.35 21.36
CA ALA A 64 2.48 -4.64 20.87
C ALA A 64 3.98 -4.82 21.13
N GLY A 65 4.66 -3.79 21.63
CA GLY A 65 6.10 -3.75 21.91
C GLY A 65 6.80 -2.59 21.20
N THR A 66 7.83 -2.04 21.84
CA THR A 66 8.59 -0.89 21.29
C THR A 66 9.41 -1.27 20.06
N LEU A 67 9.99 -2.47 20.02
CA LEU A 67 10.77 -2.96 18.88
C LEU A 67 9.91 -3.13 17.60
N PRO A 68 8.79 -3.87 17.59
CA PRO A 68 7.94 -3.97 16.40
C PRO A 68 7.31 -2.63 16.00
N TRP A 69 7.02 -1.75 16.96
CA TRP A 69 6.53 -0.40 16.69
C TRP A 69 7.56 0.44 15.92
N ILE A 70 8.80 0.51 16.41
CA ILE A 70 9.89 1.26 15.74
C ILE A 70 10.20 0.65 14.37
N GLN A 71 10.24 -0.68 14.26
CA GLN A 71 10.42 -1.37 12.98
C GLN A 71 9.31 -1.02 11.99
N GLY A 72 8.06 -0.94 12.45
CA GLY A 72 6.93 -0.52 11.63
C GLY A 72 7.06 0.93 11.11
N ILE A 73 7.59 1.84 11.92
CA ILE A 73 7.84 3.22 11.51
C ILE A 73 8.98 3.30 10.49
N ILE A 74 10.12 2.66 10.77
CA ILE A 74 11.32 2.79 9.94
C ILE A 74 11.19 2.01 8.63
N CYS A 75 10.70 0.77 8.66
CA CYS A 75 10.66 -0.09 7.48
C CYS A 75 9.48 0.23 6.55
N ASN A 76 8.35 0.71 7.09
CA ASN A 76 7.13 0.93 6.32
C ASN A 76 6.67 2.40 6.31
N ALA A 77 7.61 3.36 6.41
CA ALA A 77 7.30 4.79 6.40
C ALA A 77 6.59 5.25 5.12
N ASN A 78 7.01 4.72 3.97
CA ASN A 78 6.50 5.12 2.66
C ASN A 78 5.22 4.36 2.23
N ASN A 79 4.66 3.52 3.11
CA ASN A 79 3.51 2.66 2.81
C ASN A 79 3.61 1.97 1.44
N PRO A 80 4.63 1.12 1.21
CA PRO A 80 4.75 0.39 -0.05
C PRO A 80 3.50 -0.47 -0.27
N CYS A 81 3.00 -0.43 -1.51
CA CYS A 81 1.89 -1.22 -1.97
C CYS A 81 2.41 -2.55 -2.53
N PHE A 82 1.97 -3.68 -1.97
CA PHE A 82 2.33 -5.00 -2.45
C PHE A 82 1.21 -5.63 -3.27
N ARG A 83 1.57 -6.32 -4.36
CA ARG A 83 0.61 -7.02 -5.23
C ARG A 83 0.03 -8.30 -4.64
N TYR A 84 0.65 -8.84 -3.59
CA TYR A 84 0.25 -10.08 -2.95
C TYR A 84 0.09 -9.85 -1.44
N PRO A 85 -0.79 -10.61 -0.77
CA PRO A 85 -1.05 -10.45 0.65
C PRO A 85 0.22 -10.61 1.46
N THR A 86 0.45 -9.68 2.39
CA THR A 86 1.59 -9.78 3.31
C THR A 86 1.30 -10.84 4.38
N PRO A 87 2.33 -11.50 4.94
CA PRO A 87 2.12 -12.53 5.97
C PRO A 87 1.24 -12.07 7.15
N GLY A 88 1.31 -10.80 7.53
CA GLY A 88 0.50 -10.19 8.58
C GLY A 88 -1.00 -10.01 8.25
N GLU A 89 -1.41 -10.21 6.99
CA GLU A 89 -2.83 -10.26 6.60
C GLU A 89 -3.41 -11.68 6.72
N SER A 90 -2.55 -12.70 6.87
CA SER A 90 -2.99 -14.08 7.03
C SER A 90 -3.48 -14.35 8.46
N PRO A 91 -4.58 -15.12 8.64
CA PRO A 91 -5.09 -15.43 9.98
C PRO A 91 -4.05 -16.19 10.80
N GLY A 92 -3.84 -15.76 12.04
CA GLY A 92 -2.90 -16.39 12.98
C GLY A 92 -1.45 -15.92 12.90
N ILE A 93 -1.08 -15.08 11.92
CA ILE A 93 0.26 -14.49 11.82
C ILE A 93 0.16 -12.97 12.03
N VAL A 94 0.82 -12.46 13.07
CA VAL A 94 0.75 -11.04 13.45
C VAL A 94 2.02 -10.24 13.15
N GLY A 95 3.07 -10.88 12.63
CA GLY A 95 4.39 -10.25 12.47
C GLY A 95 4.93 -10.36 11.06
N ASN A 96 5.21 -9.21 10.42
CA ASN A 96 5.89 -9.14 9.12
C ASN A 96 7.43 -9.10 9.23
N PHE A 97 8.00 -8.95 10.45
CA PHE A 97 9.42 -8.66 10.66
C PHE A 97 10.27 -9.83 11.17
N ASN A 98 9.76 -11.07 11.20
CA ASN A 98 10.50 -12.23 11.71
C ASN A 98 11.80 -12.54 10.93
N ALA A 99 11.89 -12.10 9.67
CA ALA A 99 13.09 -12.23 8.86
C ALA A 99 14.11 -11.09 9.06
N SER A 100 13.77 -10.03 9.83
CA SER A 100 14.65 -8.88 10.02
C SER A 100 15.86 -9.24 10.88
N ILE A 101 17.05 -8.78 10.50
CA ILE A 101 18.31 -9.01 11.23
C ILE A 101 18.19 -8.51 12.68
N VAL A 102 17.53 -7.37 12.89
CA VAL A 102 17.31 -6.77 14.22
C VAL A 102 16.47 -7.69 15.11
N SER A 103 15.41 -8.30 14.58
CA SER A 103 14.59 -9.25 15.36
C SER A 103 15.37 -10.52 15.74
N ARG A 104 16.23 -11.01 14.83
CA ARG A 104 17.11 -12.16 15.09
C ARG A 104 18.17 -11.84 16.13
N LEU A 105 18.85 -10.71 16.00
CA LEU A 105 19.86 -10.24 16.94
C LEU A 105 19.27 -10.08 18.36
N PHE A 106 18.07 -9.50 18.47
CA PHE A 106 17.39 -9.38 19.76
C PHE A 106 17.02 -10.74 20.35
N SER A 107 16.58 -11.69 19.52
CA SER A 107 16.26 -13.06 19.93
C SER A 107 17.50 -13.82 20.41
N ASP A 108 18.62 -13.69 19.69
CA ASP A 108 19.90 -14.31 20.04
C ASP A 108 20.49 -13.70 21.32
N ALA A 109 20.43 -12.37 21.46
CA ALA A 109 20.83 -11.68 22.69
C ALA A 109 20.01 -12.15 23.89
N LYS A 110 18.68 -12.25 23.74
CA LYS A 110 17.80 -12.79 24.78
C LYS A 110 18.15 -14.24 25.13
N ARG A 111 18.44 -15.07 24.12
CA ARG A 111 18.80 -16.48 24.32
C ARG A 111 20.13 -16.62 25.06
N LEU A 112 21.14 -15.82 24.70
CA LEU A 112 22.43 -15.79 25.38
C LEU A 112 22.32 -15.29 26.82
N LEU A 113 21.48 -14.28 27.08
CA LEU A 113 21.24 -13.79 28.45
C LEU A 113 20.55 -14.83 29.32
N LEU A 114 19.52 -15.50 28.80
CA LEU A 114 18.82 -16.57 29.50
C LEU A 114 19.72 -17.77 29.77
N TYR A 115 20.57 -18.13 28.81
CA TYR A 115 21.57 -19.17 28.98
C TYR A 115 22.60 -18.78 30.05
N SER A 116 23.17 -17.58 29.97
CA SER A 116 24.15 -17.04 30.91
C SER A 116 23.62 -16.99 32.36
N GLN A 117 22.34 -16.68 32.55
CA GLN A 117 21.73 -16.65 33.88
C GLN A 117 21.68 -18.03 34.56
N GLN A 118 21.49 -19.10 33.77
CA GLN A 118 21.43 -20.47 34.27
C GLN A 118 22.81 -21.13 34.35
N ASP A 119 23.80 -20.61 33.64
CA ASP A 119 25.10 -21.27 33.47
C ASP A 119 25.99 -21.12 34.72
N THR A 120 26.39 -22.26 35.30
CA THR A 120 27.39 -22.33 36.39
C THR A 120 28.81 -22.51 35.85
N SER A 121 28.99 -22.64 34.54
CA SER A 121 30.28 -22.95 33.89
C SER A 121 31.42 -22.02 34.32
N ILE A 122 31.19 -20.72 34.45
CA ILE A 122 32.24 -19.77 34.92
C ILE A 122 32.67 -20.09 36.37
N LYS A 123 31.73 -20.45 37.24
CA LYS A 123 32.03 -20.83 38.63
C LYS A 123 32.75 -22.18 38.68
N ASP A 124 32.36 -23.12 37.82
CA ASP A 124 32.99 -24.43 37.72
C ASP A 124 34.43 -24.33 37.19
N VAL A 125 34.68 -23.48 36.18
CA VAL A 125 36.02 -23.15 35.69
C VAL A 125 36.88 -22.52 36.78
N GLN A 126 36.35 -21.56 37.55
CA GLN A 126 37.05 -21.01 38.71
C GLN A 126 37.40 -22.08 39.75
N LYS A 127 36.51 -23.03 40.00
CA LYS A 127 36.72 -24.11 40.97
C LYS A 127 37.81 -25.08 40.50
N VAL A 128 37.83 -25.41 39.21
CA VAL A 128 38.87 -26.25 38.59
C VAL A 128 40.22 -25.53 38.60
N LEU A 129 40.26 -24.26 38.19
CA LEU A 129 41.47 -23.45 38.21
C LEU A 129 42.06 -23.32 39.63
N GLY A 130 41.18 -23.15 40.63
CA GLY A 130 41.57 -23.14 42.04
C GLY A 130 42.16 -24.47 42.53
N LYS A 131 41.62 -25.61 42.07
CA LYS A 131 42.19 -26.95 42.35
C LYS A 131 43.55 -27.15 41.69
N LEU A 132 43.68 -26.76 40.42
CA LEU A 132 44.95 -26.86 39.67
C LEU A 132 46.03 -25.98 40.28
N ARG A 133 45.70 -24.76 40.72
CA ARG A 133 46.65 -23.87 41.42
C ARG A 133 47.13 -24.45 42.75
N LYS A 134 46.26 -25.17 43.48
CA LYS A 134 46.67 -25.88 44.70
C LYS A 134 47.60 -27.06 44.40
N LEU A 135 47.35 -27.81 43.33
CA LEU A 135 48.21 -28.91 42.90
C LEU A 135 49.59 -28.42 42.40
N GLY A 136 49.64 -27.30 41.69
CA GLY A 136 50.88 -26.71 41.20
C GLY A 136 51.79 -26.10 42.28
N ASN A 137 51.25 -25.76 43.45
CA ASN A 137 52.01 -25.28 44.61
C ASN A 137 52.51 -26.41 45.53
N PHE A 138 52.27 -27.67 45.17
CA PHE A 138 52.69 -28.87 45.93
C PHE A 138 53.86 -29.63 45.26
N SER A 139 54.43 -29.06 44.19
CA SER A 139 55.72 -29.47 43.60
C SER A 139 56.75 -28.39 43.81
#